data_AF-A0A8T0C7I3-F1
#
_entry.id   AF-A0A8T0C7I3-F1
#
_cell.length_a   1.000
_cell.length_b   1.000
_cell.length_c   1.000
_cell.angle_alpha   90.00
_cell.angle_beta   90.00
_cell.angle_gamma   90.00
#
_symmetry.space_group_name_H-M   'P 1'
#
loop_
_entity.id
_entity.type
_entity.pdbx_description
1 polymer ?
#
loop_
_entity_poly.entity_id
_entity_poly.type
_entity_poly.pdbx_seq_one_letter_code
_entity_poly.pdbx_strand_id
1 'polypeptide(L)'
;MAQRPKKQALLNQVDARSKNKRPTQKKRLSPQQQRALQQQQLQQQAQLAAAQQEEAKPNKTRWIITAVVLLLLIVFPKPKLITYEKLGLVAQSVYWPGLPGVDPVLFDSNLHIRPALERNTLYLCQDERDPDSCQKYQIIEQQGFISALMKLIFD
;
A
#
# COMPACT_ATOMS: atom_id res chain seq x y z
N MET A 1 -1.19 45.64 -12.67
CA MET A 1 -2.59 45.70 -12.20
C MET A 1 -2.61 45.15 -10.77
N ALA A 2 -2.80 46.01 -9.78
CA ALA A 2 -2.69 45.66 -8.36
C ALA A 2 -4.09 45.36 -7.76
N GLN A 3 -4.24 44.20 -7.13
CA GLN A 3 -5.48 43.76 -6.49
C GLN A 3 -5.69 44.52 -5.17
N ARG A 4 -6.90 45.04 -4.95
CA ARG A 4 -7.29 45.76 -3.72
C ARG A 4 -7.87 44.78 -2.69
N PRO A 5 -7.35 44.70 -1.45
CA PRO A 5 -8.02 43.97 -0.38
C PRO A 5 -9.12 44.83 0.27
N LYS A 6 -10.34 44.28 0.39
CA LYS A 6 -11.48 44.89 1.12
C LYS A 6 -11.17 44.88 2.63
N LYS A 7 -11.13 46.08 3.21
CA LYS A 7 -10.98 46.34 4.65
C LYS A 7 -12.24 45.90 5.42
N GLN A 8 -12.04 45.21 6.53
CA GLN A 8 -13.07 44.88 7.52
C GLN A 8 -13.56 46.18 8.18
N ALA A 9 -14.87 46.44 8.12
CA ALA A 9 -15.49 47.53 8.85
C ALA A 9 -15.70 47.10 10.31
N LEU A 10 -14.95 47.75 11.19
CA LEU A 10 -15.18 47.85 12.62
C LEU A 10 -16.49 48.61 12.93
N LEU A 11 -16.98 48.44 14.15
CA LEU A 11 -18.06 49.15 14.84
C LEU A 11 -19.50 48.80 14.43
N ASN A 12 -20.09 47.86 15.17
CA ASN A 12 -21.46 48.06 15.67
C ASN A 12 -21.37 48.28 17.19
N GLN A 13 -21.18 49.55 17.56
CA GLN A 13 -21.66 50.07 18.84
C GLN A 13 -23.18 49.93 18.86
N VAL A 14 -23.71 49.24 19.87
CA VAL A 14 -25.08 49.47 20.35
C VAL A 14 -25.02 49.50 21.87
N ASP A 15 -24.92 50.71 22.41
CA ASP A 15 -25.31 51.01 23.79
C ASP A 15 -26.83 50.85 23.93
N ALA A 16 -27.30 50.16 24.99
CA ALA A 16 -28.46 50.57 25.78
C ALA A 16 -28.78 49.53 26.89
N ARG A 17 -28.40 49.93 28.10
CA ARG A 17 -28.86 49.48 29.42
C ARG A 17 -30.40 49.38 29.50
N SER A 18 -30.97 48.20 29.83
CA SER A 18 -32.29 48.12 30.50
C SER A 18 -32.60 46.76 31.17
N LYS A 19 -32.77 46.85 32.50
CA LYS A 19 -33.65 46.08 33.42
C LYS A 19 -33.68 44.54 33.45
N ASN A 20 -33.28 44.04 34.63
CA ASN A 20 -33.85 42.93 35.42
C ASN A 20 -35.18 42.32 34.95
N LYS A 21 -35.23 40.97 34.85
CA LYS A 21 -36.29 40.11 35.43
C LYS A 21 -35.95 38.60 35.32
N ARG A 22 -35.87 37.97 36.51
CA ARG A 22 -36.09 36.60 37.01
C ARG A 22 -36.24 35.37 36.06
N PRO A 23 -35.94 34.15 36.60
CA PRO A 23 -35.82 32.91 35.83
C PRO A 23 -37.17 32.21 35.64
N THR A 24 -37.33 31.46 34.54
CA THR A 24 -38.04 30.16 34.44
C THR A 24 -38.32 29.80 32.97
N GLN A 25 -38.58 28.52 32.76
CA GLN A 25 -39.13 27.88 31.56
C GLN A 25 -38.13 27.46 30.47
N LYS A 26 -37.75 26.17 30.55
CA LYS A 26 -37.27 25.37 29.41
C LYS A 26 -38.31 25.49 28.29
N LYS A 27 -37.99 26.30 27.28
CA LYS A 27 -38.78 26.54 26.09
C LYS A 27 -38.80 25.24 25.27
N ARG A 28 -39.89 24.46 25.38
CA ARG A 28 -40.14 23.34 24.45
C ARG A 28 -40.29 23.95 23.06
N LEU A 29 -39.45 23.52 22.12
CA LEU A 29 -39.51 23.93 20.72
C LEU A 29 -40.91 23.64 20.16
N SER A 30 -41.44 24.58 19.38
CA SER A 30 -42.74 24.40 18.72
C SER A 30 -42.68 23.24 17.72
N PRO A 31 -43.79 22.53 17.45
CA PRO A 31 -43.81 21.42 16.50
C PRO A 31 -43.40 21.83 15.07
N GLN A 32 -43.48 23.12 14.74
CA GLN A 32 -42.98 23.68 13.48
C GLN A 32 -41.45 23.74 13.42
N GLN A 33 -40.77 24.05 14.54
CA GLN A 33 -39.30 24.06 14.59
C GLN A 33 -38.70 22.65 14.53
N GLN A 34 -39.39 21.64 15.09
CA GLN A 34 -38.96 20.24 14.98
C GLN A 34 -39.04 19.71 13.55
N ARG A 35 -40.09 20.06 12.80
CA ARG A 35 -40.21 19.67 11.38
C ARG A 35 -39.16 20.33 10.49
N ALA A 36 -38.82 21.59 10.77
CA ALA A 36 -37.76 22.29 10.03
C ALA A 36 -36.38 21.64 10.25
N LEU A 37 -36.04 21.26 11.49
CA LEU A 37 -34.79 20.55 11.79
C LEU A 37 -34.75 19.15 11.16
N GLN A 38 -35.88 18.44 11.14
CA GLN A 38 -35.97 17.12 10.52
C GLN A 38 -35.81 17.19 9.00
N GLN A 39 -36.40 18.20 8.34
CA GLN A 39 -36.18 18.46 6.90
C GLN A 39 -34.72 18.82 6.61
N GLN A 40 -34.08 19.61 7.47
CA GLN A 40 -32.69 19.99 7.32
C GLN A 40 -31.74 18.78 7.48
N GLN A 41 -32.04 17.87 8.40
CA GLN A 41 -31.30 16.59 8.53
C GLN A 41 -31.50 15.69 7.30
N LEU A 42 -32.72 15.55 6.79
CA LEU A 42 -32.97 14.75 5.58
C LEU A 42 -32.25 15.31 4.35
N GLN A 43 -32.23 16.64 4.17
CA GLN A 43 -31.48 17.27 3.08
C GLN A 43 -29.98 17.08 3.23
N GLN A 44 -29.43 17.20 4.44
CA GLN A 44 -28.01 17.00 4.69
C GLN A 44 -27.62 15.53 4.46
N GLN A 45 -28.46 14.58 4.88
CA GLN A 45 -28.24 13.15 4.66
C GLN A 45 -28.38 12.75 3.19
N ALA A 46 -29.30 13.38 2.45
CA ALA A 46 -29.43 13.22 1.00
C ALA A 46 -28.24 13.83 0.24
N GLN A 47 -27.67 14.95 0.71
CA GLN A 47 -26.47 15.55 0.13
C GLN A 47 -25.21 14.72 0.42
N LEU A 48 -25.09 14.13 1.62
CA LEU A 48 -24.01 13.19 1.96
C LEU A 48 -24.11 11.90 1.12
N ALA A 49 -25.33 11.39 0.92
CA ALA A 49 -25.57 10.22 0.06
C ALA A 49 -25.32 10.54 -1.43
N ALA A 50 -25.70 11.73 -1.91
CA ALA A 50 -25.43 12.17 -3.28
C ALA A 50 -23.94 12.41 -3.53
N ALA A 51 -23.21 12.97 -2.54
CA ALA A 51 -21.75 13.14 -2.61
C ALA A 51 -21.00 11.80 -2.59
N GLN A 52 -21.53 10.78 -1.91
CA GLN A 52 -20.99 9.41 -1.95
C GLN A 52 -21.30 8.68 -3.28
N GLN A 53 -22.38 9.05 -3.97
CA GLN A 53 -22.74 8.47 -5.26
C GLN A 53 -21.99 9.10 -6.45
N GLU A 54 -21.45 10.31 -6.31
CA GLU A 54 -20.62 10.95 -7.35
C GLU A 54 -19.24 10.31 -7.56
N GLU A 55 -18.75 9.51 -6.60
CA GLU A 55 -17.46 8.79 -6.71
C GLU A 55 -17.56 7.40 -7.35
N ALA A 56 -18.73 6.98 -7.83
CA ALA A 56 -18.92 5.70 -8.51
C ALA A 56 -18.83 5.80 -10.04
N LYS A 57 -18.10 6.79 -10.58
CA LYS A 57 -17.73 6.77 -12.00
C LYS A 57 -16.70 5.67 -12.20
N PRO A 58 -16.89 4.69 -13.11
CA PRO A 58 -15.92 3.62 -13.33
C PRO A 58 -14.61 4.26 -13.77
N ASN A 59 -13.68 4.32 -12.82
CA ASN A 59 -12.41 4.99 -13.02
C ASN A 59 -11.58 4.08 -13.92
N LYS A 60 -11.67 4.28 -15.24
CA LYS A 60 -10.92 3.52 -16.26
C LYS A 60 -9.43 3.43 -15.89
N THR A 61 -8.91 4.46 -15.23
CA THR A 61 -7.56 4.50 -14.68
C THR A 61 -7.30 3.40 -13.65
N ARG A 62 -8.23 3.07 -12.75
CA ARG A 62 -8.07 1.96 -11.79
C ARG A 62 -7.96 0.63 -12.52
N TRP A 63 -8.79 0.38 -13.53
CA TRP A 63 -8.72 -0.82 -14.35
C TRP A 63 -7.41 -0.93 -15.13
N ILE A 64 -6.92 0.19 -15.68
CA ILE A 64 -5.62 0.25 -16.36
C ILE A 64 -4.50 -0.06 -15.36
N ILE A 65 -4.50 0.54 -14.17
CA ILE A 65 -3.50 0.27 -13.13
C ILE A 65 -3.55 -1.21 -12.72
N THR A 66 -4.74 -1.76 -12.48
CA THR A 66 -4.91 -3.19 -12.14
C THR A 66 -4.38 -4.09 -13.26
N ALA A 67 -4.65 -3.77 -14.53
CA ALA A 67 -4.13 -4.52 -15.66
C ALA A 67 -2.60 -4.47 -15.76
N VAL A 68 -2.00 -3.30 -15.54
CA VAL A 68 -0.53 -3.12 -15.54
C VAL A 68 0.11 -3.91 -14.38
N VAL A 69 -0.46 -3.86 -13.18
CA VAL A 69 0.03 -4.63 -12.03
C VAL A 69 -0.07 -6.13 -12.29
N LEU A 70 -1.20 -6.60 -12.83
CA LEU A 70 -1.38 -8.00 -13.20
C LEU A 70 -0.34 -8.45 -14.24
N LEU A 71 -0.10 -7.61 -15.25
CA LEU A 71 0.91 -7.86 -16.28
C LEU A 71 2.31 -8.00 -15.65
N LEU A 72 2.69 -7.09 -14.76
CA LEU A 72 3.97 -7.15 -14.05
C LEU A 72 4.12 -8.45 -13.25
N LEU A 73 3.06 -8.89 -12.54
CA LEU A 73 3.10 -10.14 -11.77
C LEU A 73 3.24 -11.40 -12.61
N ILE A 74 2.89 -11.34 -13.90
CA ILE A 74 3.03 -12.45 -14.85
C ILE A 74 4.42 -12.41 -15.50
N VAL A 75 4.89 -11.24 -15.91
CA VAL A 75 6.16 -11.07 -16.64
C VAL A 75 7.36 -11.21 -15.69
N PHE A 76 7.27 -10.70 -14.47
CA PHE A 76 8.40 -10.74 -13.53
C PHE A 76 8.50 -12.11 -12.86
N PRO A 77 9.64 -12.80 -12.98
CA PRO A 77 9.82 -14.10 -12.37
C PRO A 77 9.94 -13.95 -10.86
N LYS A 78 9.19 -14.78 -10.15
CA LYS A 78 9.02 -14.67 -8.70
C LYS A 78 10.23 -15.26 -7.96
N PRO A 79 10.71 -14.60 -6.89
CA PRO A 79 11.71 -15.20 -6.02
C PRO A 79 11.14 -16.44 -5.31
N LYS A 80 12.02 -17.37 -4.95
CA LYS A 80 11.71 -18.64 -4.30
C LYS A 80 12.65 -18.85 -3.13
N LEU A 81 12.20 -19.52 -2.09
CA LEU A 81 13.07 -19.89 -0.97
C LEU A 81 13.67 -21.26 -1.27
N ILE A 82 14.99 -21.36 -1.29
CA ILE A 82 15.69 -22.61 -1.51
C ILE A 82 16.43 -23.03 -0.25
N THR A 83 16.34 -24.32 0.06
CA THR A 83 17.12 -24.94 1.13
C THR A 83 18.17 -25.83 0.46
N TYR A 84 19.44 -25.55 0.72
CA TYR A 84 20.55 -26.24 0.10
C TYR A 84 21.56 -26.72 1.13
N GLU A 85 22.22 -27.83 0.83
CA GLU A 85 23.16 -28.50 1.71
C GLU A 85 24.52 -28.66 1.06
N LYS A 86 25.55 -28.57 1.90
CA LYS A 86 26.90 -29.03 1.59
C LYS A 86 27.55 -29.64 2.82
N LEU A 87 28.02 -30.88 2.69
CA LEU A 87 28.76 -31.60 3.74
C LEU A 87 28.03 -31.66 5.10
N GLY A 88 26.70 -31.82 5.10
CA GLY A 88 25.89 -31.85 6.32
C GLY A 88 25.48 -30.48 6.86
N LEU A 89 25.95 -29.37 6.26
CA LEU A 89 25.51 -28.02 6.60
C LEU A 89 24.35 -27.61 5.69
N VAL A 90 23.19 -27.34 6.31
CA VAL A 90 21.98 -26.90 5.63
C VAL A 90 21.84 -25.39 5.77
N ALA A 91 21.67 -24.71 4.64
CA ALA A 91 21.43 -23.27 4.57
C ALA A 91 20.13 -22.99 3.81
N GLN A 92 19.49 -21.87 4.13
CA GLN A 92 18.27 -21.41 3.49
C GLN A 92 18.51 -20.02 2.94
N SER A 93 18.20 -19.81 1.66
CA SER A 93 18.36 -18.50 1.04
C SER A 93 17.25 -18.22 0.04
N VAL A 94 17.03 -16.94 -0.22
CA VAL A 94 16.08 -16.51 -1.25
C VAL A 94 16.80 -16.46 -2.60
N TYR A 95 16.33 -17.30 -3.52
CA TYR A 95 16.78 -17.38 -4.90
C TYR A 95 15.86 -16.56 -5.80
N TRP A 96 16.46 -15.68 -6.60
CA TRP A 96 15.76 -14.97 -7.65
C TRP A 96 16.35 -15.34 -9.01
N PRO A 97 15.55 -15.98 -9.90
CA PRO A 97 16.04 -16.36 -11.23
C PRO A 97 16.36 -15.18 -12.16
N GLY A 98 15.99 -13.94 -11.80
CA GLY A 98 16.22 -12.77 -12.62
C GLY A 98 15.36 -12.73 -13.89
N LEU A 99 15.34 -11.59 -14.56
CA LEU A 99 14.75 -11.45 -15.90
C LEU A 99 15.64 -12.11 -16.95
N PRO A 100 15.12 -12.48 -18.13
CA PRO A 100 15.96 -13.00 -19.22
C PRO A 100 17.10 -12.01 -19.53
N GLY A 101 18.34 -12.49 -19.44
CA GLY A 101 19.56 -11.69 -19.63
C GLY A 101 20.13 -11.04 -18.36
N VAL A 102 19.47 -11.22 -17.21
CA VAL A 102 19.99 -10.85 -15.88
C VAL A 102 20.40 -12.13 -15.17
N ASP A 103 21.58 -12.12 -14.56
CA ASP A 103 22.06 -13.29 -13.82
C ASP A 103 21.19 -13.56 -12.59
N PRO A 104 20.94 -14.84 -12.27
CA PRO A 104 20.23 -15.22 -11.06
C PRO A 104 21.03 -14.80 -9.82
N VAL A 105 20.32 -14.41 -8.76
CA VAL A 105 20.92 -13.88 -7.53
C VAL A 105 20.40 -14.63 -6.31
N LEU A 106 21.29 -14.84 -5.33
CA LEU A 106 20.95 -15.28 -3.99
C LEU A 106 21.01 -14.05 -3.09
N PHE A 107 19.92 -13.72 -2.39
CA PHE A 107 19.92 -12.50 -1.57
C PHE A 107 20.82 -12.58 -0.33
N ASP A 108 21.19 -13.78 0.10
CA ASP A 108 22.01 -14.02 1.30
C ASP A 108 23.53 -14.09 1.00
N SER A 109 23.92 -14.09 -0.28
CA SER A 109 25.32 -14.31 -0.65
C SER A 109 25.73 -13.53 -1.89
N ASN A 110 26.94 -12.99 -1.90
CA ASN A 110 27.54 -12.31 -3.06
C ASN A 110 28.17 -13.30 -4.08
N LEU A 111 27.71 -14.56 -4.09
CA LEU A 111 28.24 -15.59 -4.98
C LEU A 111 27.42 -15.64 -6.27
N HIS A 112 28.12 -15.83 -7.38
CA HIS A 112 27.51 -15.99 -8.69
C HIS A 112 26.89 -17.39 -8.80
N ILE A 113 25.66 -17.44 -9.30
CA ILE A 113 24.94 -18.71 -9.45
C ILE A 113 25.05 -19.16 -10.90
N ARG A 114 25.47 -20.42 -11.09
CA ARG A 114 25.32 -21.06 -12.40
C ARG A 114 23.96 -21.77 -12.48
N PRO A 115 23.20 -21.55 -13.57
CA PRO A 115 21.87 -22.13 -13.72
C PRO A 115 21.98 -23.65 -13.91
N ALA A 116 21.71 -24.41 -12.84
CA ALA A 116 21.56 -25.88 -12.88
C ALA A 116 20.42 -26.36 -11.97
N LEU A 117 19.44 -25.50 -11.73
CA LEU A 117 18.36 -25.73 -10.76
C LEU A 117 17.49 -26.96 -11.10
N GLU A 118 17.38 -27.31 -12.39
CA GLU A 118 16.61 -28.48 -12.86
C GLU A 118 17.13 -29.82 -12.32
N ARG A 119 18.40 -29.88 -11.92
CA ARG A 119 19.03 -31.12 -11.42
C ARG A 119 19.09 -31.18 -9.90
N ASN A 120 18.34 -30.32 -9.20
CA ASN A 120 18.43 -30.15 -7.75
C ASN A 120 19.88 -29.89 -7.28
N THR A 121 20.69 -29.25 -8.13
CA THR A 121 22.08 -28.90 -7.83
C THR A 121 22.25 -27.40 -8.01
N LEU A 122 22.86 -26.76 -7.02
CA LEU A 122 23.18 -25.34 -7.05
C LEU A 122 24.71 -25.21 -7.14
N TYR A 123 25.19 -24.47 -8.13
CA TYR A 123 26.60 -24.15 -8.26
C TYR A 123 26.80 -22.69 -7.91
N LEU A 124 27.57 -22.44 -6.86
CA LEU A 124 27.90 -21.11 -6.36
C LEU A 124 29.37 -20.86 -6.61
N CYS A 125 29.69 -19.81 -7.37
CA CYS A 125 31.04 -19.44 -7.77
C CYS A 125 31.42 -18.11 -7.10
N GLN A 126 32.69 -17.98 -6.70
CA GLN A 126 33.21 -16.70 -6.21
C GLN A 126 33.50 -15.73 -7.36
N ASP A 127 34.01 -16.26 -8.48
CA ASP A 127 34.21 -15.50 -9.71
C ASP A 127 33.46 -16.20 -10.84
N GLU A 128 32.74 -15.43 -11.66
CA GLU A 128 32.01 -15.94 -12.81
C GLU A 128 32.93 -16.43 -13.93
N ARG A 129 34.18 -15.93 -13.98
CA ARG A 129 35.15 -16.27 -15.04
C ARG A 129 36.02 -17.47 -14.70
N ASP A 130 36.10 -17.85 -13.42
CA ASP A 130 36.93 -18.95 -12.96
C ASP A 130 36.05 -20.17 -12.57
N PRO A 131 36.01 -21.23 -13.41
CA PRO A 131 35.21 -22.42 -13.14
C PRO A 131 35.71 -23.21 -11.92
N ASP A 132 36.98 -23.07 -11.52
CA ASP A 132 37.55 -23.79 -10.38
C ASP A 132 37.11 -23.17 -9.05
N SER A 133 36.63 -21.92 -9.07
CA SER A 133 36.06 -21.24 -7.91
C SER A 133 34.64 -21.71 -7.56
N CYS A 134 34.03 -22.54 -8.40
CA CYS A 134 32.65 -22.98 -8.26
C CYS A 134 32.50 -24.18 -7.32
N GLN A 135 31.56 -24.07 -6.38
CA GLN A 135 31.25 -25.11 -5.41
C GLN A 135 29.86 -25.68 -5.66
N LYS A 136 29.74 -27.00 -5.57
CA LYS A 136 28.47 -27.72 -5.75
C LYS A 136 27.74 -27.86 -4.41
N TYR A 137 26.46 -27.54 -4.43
CA TYR A 137 25.49 -27.69 -3.35
C TYR A 137 24.30 -28.50 -3.84
N GLN A 138 23.66 -29.25 -2.94
CA GLN A 138 22.46 -30.02 -3.24
C GLN A 138 21.24 -29.28 -2.72
N ILE A 139 20.20 -29.15 -3.55
CA ILE A 139 18.95 -28.53 -3.14
C ILE A 139 18.06 -29.59 -2.51
N ILE A 140 17.75 -29.43 -1.23
CA ILE A 140 16.86 -30.31 -0.48
C ILE A 140 15.41 -29.93 -0.73
N GLU A 141 15.12 -28.62 -0.70
CA GLU A 141 13.75 -28.12 -0.73
C GLU A 141 13.66 -26.82 -1.53
N GLN A 142 12.56 -26.67 -2.28
CA GLN A 142 12.21 -25.44 -2.98
C GLN A 142 10.81 -25.03 -2.56
N GLN A 143 10.72 -23.87 -1.93
CA GLN A 143 9.46 -23.29 -1.52
C GLN A 143 9.12 -22.06 -2.37
N GLY A 144 7.83 -21.73 -2.41
CA GLY A 144 7.30 -20.70 -3.30
C GLY A 144 7.64 -19.26 -2.90
N PHE A 145 7.00 -18.32 -3.59
CA PHE A 145 7.17 -16.89 -3.36
C PHE A 145 6.77 -16.44 -1.95
N ILE A 146 5.72 -17.03 -1.38
CA ILE A 146 5.20 -16.60 -0.07
C ILE A 146 6.22 -16.88 1.03
N SER A 147 6.88 -18.03 1.00
CA SER A 147 7.91 -18.36 1.99
C SER A 147 9.16 -17.52 1.81
N ALA A 148 9.56 -17.23 0.56
CA ALA A 148 10.64 -16.29 0.27
C ALA A 148 10.37 -14.90 0.86
N LEU A 149 9.14 -14.40 0.69
CA LEU A 149 8.73 -13.11 1.21
C LEU A 149 8.66 -13.10 2.74
N MET A 150 8.11 -14.17 3.35
CA MET A 150 8.11 -14.30 4.81
C MET A 150 9.54 -14.31 5.36
N LYS A 151 10.46 -15.05 4.74
CA LYS A 151 11.86 -15.06 5.15
C LYS A 151 12.49 -13.67 5.04
N LEU A 152 12.22 -12.89 4.00
CA LEU A 152 12.76 -11.53 3.90
C LEU A 152 12.13 -10.50 4.86
N ILE A 153 10.90 -10.72 5.32
CA ILE A 153 10.20 -9.77 6.19
C ILE A 153 10.45 -10.06 7.67
N PHE A 154 10.59 -11.34 8.04
CA PHE A 154 10.66 -11.80 9.43
C PHE A 154 12.05 -12.23 9.90
N ASP A 155 13.08 -12.12 9.06
CA ASP A 155 14.49 -12.38 9.37
C ASP A 155 15.23 -11.07 9.67
#